data_AF-A0A429DNY9-F1
#
_entry.id   AF-A0A429DNY9-F1
#
_cell.length_a   1.000
_cell.length_b   1.000
_cell.length_c   1.000
_cell.angle_alpha   90.00
_cell.angle_beta   90.00
_cell.angle_gamma   90.00
#
_symmetry.space_group_name_H-M   'P 1'
#
loop_
_entity.id
_entity.type
_entity.pdbx_description
1 polymer ?
#
loop_
_entity_poly.entity_id
_entity_poly.type
_entity_poly.pdbx_seq_one_letter_code
_entity_poly.pdbx_strand_id
1 'polypeptide(L)'
;MTTLAPNHTTAYNWAPEPALTVTVYGLAGPQGSKTPVGWGRSRRTGKAIPLMRESSKKVKPWREAVTDAITTALLRGDAHPLAGPVRADVTFTMPKPVNAPKRRRTYPAVSPDLDKLERSTYDAITAAKAWEDDGRVIESHSRKVYPGEHPEALPAPGAIIRLYTLPGATR
;
A
#
# COMPACT_ATOMS: atom_id res chain seq x y z
N MET A 1 10.57 36.64 3.76
CA MET A 1 10.99 36.01 5.04
C MET A 1 10.59 34.55 4.97
N THR A 2 11.54 33.64 4.97
CA THR A 2 11.26 32.19 4.99
C THR A 2 11.29 31.74 6.45
N THR A 3 10.11 31.62 7.07
CA THR A 3 9.97 30.96 8.37
C THR A 3 10.18 29.47 8.18
N LEU A 4 11.22 28.91 8.80
CA LEU A 4 11.40 27.46 8.86
C LEU A 4 10.24 26.87 9.68
N ALA A 5 9.55 25.87 9.12
CA ALA A 5 8.51 25.16 9.85
C ALA A 5 9.08 24.53 11.13
N PRO A 6 8.31 24.46 12.23
CA PRO A 6 8.75 23.80 13.45
C PRO A 6 9.09 22.33 13.19
N ASN A 7 9.96 21.76 14.02
CA ASN A 7 10.33 20.35 13.94
C ASN A 7 9.07 19.48 14.02
N HIS A 8 8.91 18.60 13.03
CA HIS A 8 7.75 17.72 12.92
C HIS A 8 7.77 16.68 14.04
N THR A 9 6.86 16.81 15.01
CA THR A 9 6.58 15.77 16.02
C THR A 9 5.20 15.23 15.71
N THR A 10 5.04 13.91 15.54
CA THR A 10 3.75 13.28 15.23
C THR A 10 2.74 13.63 16.33
N ALA A 11 1.70 14.39 15.98
CA ALA A 11 0.75 14.94 16.94
C ALA A 11 -0.33 13.95 17.40
N TYR A 12 -0.46 12.80 16.74
CA TYR A 12 -1.53 11.84 16.97
C TYR A 12 -1.09 10.72 17.92
N ASN A 13 -1.89 10.45 18.95
CA ASN A 13 -1.67 9.37 19.91
C ASN A 13 -2.31 8.06 19.41
N TRP A 14 -1.74 7.46 18.38
CA TRP A 14 -2.20 6.17 17.82
C TRP A 14 -2.21 5.07 18.89
N ALA A 15 -3.10 4.09 18.74
CA ALA A 15 -3.06 2.89 19.56
C ALA A 15 -1.66 2.23 19.43
N PRO A 16 -1.07 1.73 20.53
CA PRO A 16 0.28 1.17 20.48
C PRO A 16 0.35 -0.14 19.68
N GLU A 17 -0.75 -0.90 19.69
CA GLU A 17 -0.89 -2.13 18.92
C GLU A 17 -1.75 -1.89 17.66
N PRO A 18 -1.38 -2.48 16.52
CA PRO A 18 -2.17 -2.39 15.30
C PRO A 18 -3.47 -3.18 15.45
N ALA A 19 -4.58 -2.58 14.98
CA ALA A 19 -5.88 -3.25 14.90
C ALA A 19 -5.91 -4.36 13.83
N LEU A 20 -5.02 -4.27 12.84
CA LEU A 20 -4.81 -5.29 11.81
C LEU A 20 -3.33 -5.39 11.47
N THR A 21 -2.80 -6.61 11.46
CA THR A 21 -1.47 -6.91 10.92
C THR A 21 -1.56 -8.09 9.96
N VAL A 22 -1.09 -7.93 8.73
CA VAL A 22 -1.00 -9.02 7.75
C VAL A 22 0.36 -9.04 7.06
N THR A 23 0.83 -10.25 6.78
CA THR A 23 1.98 -10.49 5.89
C THR A 23 1.47 -10.98 4.55
N VAL A 24 1.84 -10.29 3.48
CA VAL A 24 1.41 -10.60 2.12
C VAL A 24 2.64 -10.97 1.30
N TYR A 25 2.67 -12.17 0.72
CA TYR A 25 3.71 -12.56 -0.23
C TYR A 25 3.28 -12.27 -1.66
N GLY A 26 4.24 -11.87 -2.50
CA GLY A 26 3.99 -11.53 -3.90
C GLY A 26 4.69 -10.23 -4.31
N LEU A 27 4.80 -10.01 -5.62
CA LEU A 27 5.45 -8.81 -6.13
C LEU A 27 4.47 -7.63 -6.15
N ALA A 28 4.69 -6.65 -5.27
CA ALA A 28 3.87 -5.44 -5.23
C ALA A 28 3.81 -4.74 -6.60
N GLY A 29 2.59 -4.47 -7.06
CA GLY A 29 2.31 -3.91 -8.37
C GLY A 29 2.02 -2.41 -8.29
N PRO A 30 2.77 -1.53 -8.99
CA PRO A 30 2.47 -0.10 -9.01
C PRO A 30 1.18 0.18 -9.79
N GLN A 31 0.31 1.01 -9.23
CA GLN A 31 -0.93 1.47 -9.88
C GLN A 31 -0.93 2.98 -10.15
N GLY A 32 -1.46 3.35 -11.31
CA GLY A 32 -1.70 4.75 -11.70
C GLY A 32 -1.23 5.10 -13.10
N SER A 33 -0.44 4.23 -13.73
CA SER A 33 -0.09 4.37 -15.14
C SER A 33 -1.09 3.58 -15.97
N LYS A 34 -1.71 4.24 -16.96
CA LYS A 34 -2.67 3.61 -17.86
C LYS A 34 -2.18 3.64 -19.29
N THR A 35 -2.41 2.55 -20.02
CA THR A 35 -2.07 2.42 -21.44
C THR A 35 -3.36 2.35 -22.27
N PRO A 36 -3.43 3.07 -23.40
CA PRO A 36 -4.55 2.93 -24.32
C PRO A 36 -4.54 1.55 -24.98
N VAL A 37 -5.70 0.89 -25.00
CA VAL A 37 -5.88 -0.45 -25.60
C VAL A 37 -6.85 -0.44 -26.78
N GLY A 38 -7.32 0.73 -27.20
CA GLY A 38 -8.23 0.91 -28.31
C GLY A 38 -9.10 2.15 -28.15
N TRP A 39 -10.14 2.25 -28.98
CA TRP A 39 -11.10 3.34 -28.97
C TRP A 39 -12.50 2.81 -28.67
N GLY A 40 -13.23 3.53 -27.83
CA GLY A 40 -14.64 3.31 -27.56
C GLY A 40 -15.44 4.58 -27.82
N ARG A 41 -16.73 4.57 -27.49
CA ARG A 41 -17.58 5.77 -27.55
C ARG A 41 -18.02 6.19 -26.16
N SER A 42 -17.95 7.49 -25.90
CA SER A 42 -18.49 8.11 -24.68
C SER A 42 -20.00 7.88 -24.61
N ARG A 43 -20.49 7.30 -23.52
CA ARG A 43 -21.94 7.13 -23.29
C ARG A 43 -22.68 8.46 -23.14
N ARG A 44 -21.98 9.52 -22.70
CA ARG A 44 -22.55 10.86 -22.50
C ARG A 44 -22.60 11.68 -23.78
N THR A 45 -21.59 11.58 -24.64
CA THR A 45 -21.39 12.51 -25.76
C THR A 45 -21.27 11.84 -27.13
N GLY A 46 -21.23 10.50 -27.21
CA GLY A 46 -21.07 9.73 -28.46
C GLY A 46 -19.70 9.84 -29.13
N LYS A 47 -18.82 10.73 -28.65
CA LYS A 47 -17.47 10.97 -29.18
C LYS A 47 -16.56 9.78 -28.94
N ALA A 48 -15.61 9.56 -29.86
CA ALA A 48 -14.55 8.58 -29.68
C ALA A 48 -13.69 8.95 -28.47
N ILE A 49 -13.44 7.98 -27.58
CA ILE A 49 -12.59 8.13 -26.40
C ILE A 49 -11.62 6.95 -26.31
N PRO A 50 -10.39 7.14 -25.82
CA PRO A 50 -9.45 6.04 -25.64
C PRO A 50 -9.94 5.11 -24.51
N LEU A 51 -9.94 3.81 -24.76
CA LEU A 51 -10.13 2.80 -23.74
C LEU A 51 -8.79 2.58 -23.03
N MET A 52 -8.77 2.77 -21.71
CA MET A 52 -7.55 2.75 -20.91
C MET A 52 -7.52 1.50 -20.02
N ARG A 53 -6.38 0.83 -19.95
CA ARG A 53 -6.11 -0.28 -19.03
C ARG A 53 -4.96 0.07 -18.11
N GLU A 54 -4.95 -0.46 -16.89
CA GLU A 54 -3.77 -0.40 -16.02
C GLU A 54 -2.54 -0.97 -16.73
N SER A 55 -1.44 -0.22 -16.75
CA SER A 55 -0.23 -0.58 -17.49
C SER A 55 0.50 -1.75 -16.83
N SER A 56 0.43 -1.85 -15.50
CA SER A 56 1.13 -2.88 -14.74
C SER A 56 0.31 -4.16 -14.63
N LYS A 57 0.78 -5.24 -15.25
CA LYS A 57 0.20 -6.59 -15.11
C LYS A 57 0.29 -7.14 -13.68
N LYS A 58 1.10 -6.51 -12.81
CA LYS A 58 1.33 -6.91 -11.42
C LYS A 58 0.24 -6.43 -10.46
N VAL A 59 -0.56 -5.43 -10.85
CA VAL A 59 -1.57 -4.83 -9.95
C VAL A 59 -2.66 -5.83 -9.56
N LYS A 60 -3.23 -6.55 -10.54
CA LYS A 60 -4.28 -7.54 -10.26
C LYS A 60 -3.83 -8.62 -9.27
N PRO A 61 -2.76 -9.40 -9.52
CA PRO A 61 -2.35 -10.45 -8.59
C PRO A 61 -1.89 -9.89 -7.24
N TRP A 62 -1.30 -8.69 -7.19
CA TRP A 62 -0.97 -8.04 -5.93
C TRP A 62 -2.22 -7.73 -5.09
N ARG A 63 -3.24 -7.13 -5.73
CA ARG A 63 -4.49 -6.79 -5.04
C ARG A 63 -5.24 -8.03 -4.53
N GLU A 64 -5.26 -9.10 -5.33
CA GLU A 64 -5.83 -10.39 -4.93
C GLU A 64 -5.11 -10.93 -3.68
N ALA A 65 -3.76 -10.98 -3.69
CA ALA A 65 -2.98 -11.46 -2.55
C ALA A 65 -3.21 -10.64 -1.26
N VAL A 66 -3.29 -9.31 -1.36
CA VAL A 66 -3.59 -8.44 -0.20
C VAL A 66 -5.03 -8.67 0.29
N THR A 67 -5.98 -8.74 -0.64
CA THR A 67 -7.40 -8.95 -0.31
C THR A 67 -7.60 -10.27 0.41
N ASP A 68 -6.98 -11.35 -0.08
CA ASP A 68 -7.07 -12.69 0.48
C ASP A 68 -6.43 -12.76 1.88
N ALA A 69 -5.26 -12.16 2.06
CA ALA A 69 -4.58 -12.13 3.36
C ALA A 69 -5.42 -11.41 4.43
N ILE A 70 -6.00 -10.25 4.08
CA ILE A 70 -6.87 -9.49 4.98
C ILE A 70 -8.15 -10.24 5.26
N THR A 71 -8.82 -10.75 4.22
CA THR A 71 -10.08 -11.48 4.35
C THR A 71 -9.89 -12.71 5.24
N THR A 72 -8.76 -13.42 5.10
CA THR A 72 -8.40 -14.54 5.95
C THR A 72 -8.25 -14.12 7.41
N ALA A 73 -7.55 -13.02 7.70
CA ALA A 73 -7.41 -12.50 9.07
C ALA A 73 -8.75 -12.10 9.69
N LEU A 74 -9.64 -11.45 8.92
CA LEU A 74 -10.98 -11.09 9.35
C LEU A 74 -11.85 -12.32 9.64
N LEU A 75 -11.81 -13.32 8.76
CA LEU A 75 -12.59 -14.56 8.93
C LEU A 75 -12.12 -15.42 10.12
N ARG A 76 -10.84 -15.36 10.46
CA ARG A 76 -10.27 -16.03 11.64
C ARG A 76 -10.57 -15.31 12.95
N GLY A 77 -11.02 -14.05 12.90
CA GLY A 77 -11.19 -13.20 14.07
C GLY A 77 -9.86 -12.62 14.59
N ASP A 78 -8.77 -12.74 13.82
CA ASP A 78 -7.46 -12.17 14.17
C ASP A 78 -7.44 -10.63 14.01
N ALA A 79 -8.40 -10.08 13.27
CA ALA A 79 -8.58 -8.66 13.04
C ALA A 79 -10.07 -8.31 12.87
N HIS A 80 -10.40 -7.02 13.00
CA HIS A 80 -11.74 -6.49 12.75
C HIS A 80 -11.65 -5.30 11.80
N PRO A 81 -12.70 -5.01 10.99
CA PRO A 81 -12.73 -3.82 10.17
C PRO A 81 -12.55 -2.54 11.02
N LEU A 82 -11.66 -1.66 10.58
CA LEU A 82 -11.36 -0.41 11.26
C LEU A 82 -12.44 0.64 10.95
N ALA A 83 -12.80 1.42 11.97
CA ALA A 83 -13.65 2.59 11.87
C ALA A 83 -12.92 3.83 12.41
N GLY A 84 -13.29 5.02 11.91
CA GLY A 84 -12.64 6.27 12.29
C GLY A 84 -11.31 6.53 11.56
N PRO A 85 -10.49 7.48 12.04
CA PRO A 85 -9.21 7.82 11.43
C PRO A 85 -8.21 6.66 11.52
N VAL A 86 -7.50 6.42 10.43
CA VAL A 86 -6.55 5.31 10.28
C VAL A 86 -5.13 5.83 10.04
N ARG A 87 -4.17 5.13 10.64
CA ARG A 87 -2.77 5.16 10.21
C ARG A 87 -2.41 3.85 9.53
N ALA A 88 -1.76 3.94 8.37
CA ALA A 88 -1.30 2.78 7.61
C ALA A 88 0.23 2.74 7.58
N ASP A 89 0.81 1.65 8.08
CA ASP A 89 2.24 1.38 7.99
C ASP A 89 2.47 0.22 7.03
N VAL A 90 3.22 0.46 5.95
CA VAL A 90 3.45 -0.56 4.92
C VAL A 90 4.94 -0.69 4.59
N THR A 91 5.51 -1.84 4.94
CA THR A 91 6.89 -2.17 4.57
C THR A 91 6.88 -3.12 3.37
N PHE A 92 7.18 -2.58 2.18
CA PHE A 92 7.30 -3.36 0.94
C PHE A 92 8.70 -3.97 0.83
N THR A 93 8.77 -5.29 0.77
CA THR A 93 10.00 -6.02 0.47
C THR A 93 10.13 -6.21 -1.04
N MET A 94 11.12 -5.55 -1.64
CA MET A 94 11.36 -5.54 -3.07
C MET A 94 12.39 -6.59 -3.46
N PRO A 95 12.32 -7.19 -4.66
CA PRO A 95 13.35 -8.11 -5.12
C PRO A 95 14.68 -7.36 -5.24
N LYS A 96 15.73 -7.89 -4.59
CA LYS A 96 17.08 -7.35 -4.73
C LYS A 96 17.64 -7.74 -6.11
N PRO A 97 18.13 -6.77 -6.91
CA PRO A 97 18.73 -7.11 -8.20
C PRO A 97 19.89 -8.09 -8.03
N VAL A 98 19.96 -9.10 -8.90
CA VAL A 98 21.02 -10.13 -8.87
C VAL A 98 22.42 -9.51 -8.95
N ASN A 99 22.54 -8.41 -9.70
CA ASN A 99 23.79 -7.67 -9.90
C ASN A 99 23.99 -6.53 -8.90
N ALA A 100 23.21 -6.48 -7.82
CA ALA A 100 23.42 -5.49 -6.77
C ALA A 100 24.82 -5.66 -6.16
N PRO A 101 25.58 -4.57 -5.95
CA PRO A 101 26.89 -4.64 -5.31
C PRO A 101 26.87 -5.41 -3.99
N LYS A 102 27.73 -6.43 -3.86
CA LYS A 102 27.79 -7.29 -2.66
C LYS A 102 28.60 -6.69 -1.50
N ARG A 103 29.49 -5.74 -1.79
CA ARG A 103 30.44 -5.16 -0.81
C ARG A 103 29.98 -3.86 -0.16
N ARG A 104 28.81 -3.33 -0.54
CA ARG A 104 28.25 -2.10 0.03
C ARG A 104 26.74 -2.23 0.18
N ARG A 105 26.17 -1.48 1.12
CA ARG A 105 24.72 -1.39 1.28
C ARG A 105 24.09 -0.79 0.02
N THR A 106 22.98 -1.38 -0.40
CA THR A 106 22.17 -0.93 -1.55
C THR A 106 20.76 -0.62 -1.08
N TYR A 107 20.05 0.27 -1.77
CA TYR A 107 18.69 0.63 -1.39
C TYR A 107 17.75 0.45 -2.59
N PRO A 108 16.48 0.08 -2.39
CA PRO A 108 15.46 -0.03 -3.45
C PRO A 108 14.99 1.34 -3.96
N ALA A 109 15.94 2.23 -4.27
CA ALA A 109 15.73 3.56 -4.83
C ALA A 109 15.56 3.51 -6.36
N VAL A 110 14.76 2.56 -6.83
CA VAL A 110 14.40 2.34 -8.25
C VAL A 110 12.90 2.12 -8.36
N SER A 111 12.36 2.15 -9.58
CA SER A 111 10.96 1.80 -9.81
C SER A 111 10.60 0.44 -9.20
N PRO A 112 9.36 0.25 -8.73
CA PRO A 112 8.22 1.17 -8.74
C PRO A 112 8.30 2.32 -7.73
N ASP A 113 7.56 3.40 -8.00
CA ASP A 113 7.36 4.51 -7.07
C ASP A 113 6.54 4.06 -5.85
N LEU A 114 6.88 4.58 -4.67
CA LEU A 114 6.28 4.12 -3.41
C LEU A 114 4.77 4.42 -3.34
N ASP A 115 4.35 5.63 -3.74
CA ASP A 115 2.96 6.07 -3.77
C ASP A 115 2.09 5.21 -4.69
N LYS A 116 2.66 4.68 -5.78
CA LYS A 116 1.96 3.76 -6.68
C LYS A 116 1.76 2.39 -6.07
N LEU A 117 2.67 1.95 -5.19
CA LEU A 117 2.49 0.72 -4.42
C LEU A 117 1.45 0.91 -3.32
N GLU A 118 1.46 2.05 -2.63
CA GLU A 118 0.42 2.42 -1.66
C GLU A 118 -0.95 2.40 -2.33
N ARG A 119 -1.09 3.06 -3.49
CA ARG A 119 -2.36 3.16 -4.21
C ARG A 119 -2.97 1.80 -4.52
N SER A 120 -2.20 0.84 -5.04
CA SER A 120 -2.74 -0.50 -5.31
C SER A 120 -3.04 -1.30 -4.04
N THR A 121 -2.28 -1.05 -2.98
CA THR A 121 -2.47 -1.71 -1.68
C THR A 121 -3.72 -1.19 -0.99
N TYR A 122 -3.98 0.12 -1.00
CA TYR A 122 -5.18 0.73 -0.40
C TYR A 122 -6.45 0.29 -1.15
N ASP A 123 -6.39 0.28 -2.48
CA ASP A 123 -7.41 -0.29 -3.35
C ASP A 123 -7.76 -1.76 -3.00
N ALA A 124 -6.80 -2.54 -2.51
CA ALA A 124 -7.02 -3.92 -2.06
C ALA A 124 -7.56 -3.98 -0.62
N ILE A 125 -7.08 -3.13 0.28
CA ILE A 125 -7.58 -3.03 1.66
C ILE A 125 -9.07 -2.63 1.64
N THR A 126 -9.44 -1.67 0.80
CA THR A 126 -10.85 -1.27 0.57
C THR A 126 -11.66 -2.43 -0.01
N ALA A 127 -11.13 -3.17 -0.98
CA ALA A 127 -11.82 -4.33 -1.55
C ALA A 127 -12.06 -5.44 -0.51
N ALA A 128 -11.12 -5.63 0.42
CA ALA A 128 -11.23 -6.56 1.54
C ALA A 128 -12.14 -6.06 2.67
N LYS A 129 -12.63 -4.82 2.59
CA LYS A 129 -13.44 -4.17 3.63
C LYS A 129 -12.74 -4.12 4.99
N ALA A 130 -11.42 -3.95 5.00
CA ALA A 130 -10.65 -3.82 6.25
C ALA A 130 -10.81 -2.44 6.92
N TRP A 131 -11.29 -1.44 6.19
CA TRP A 131 -11.71 -0.14 6.69
C TRP A 131 -12.95 0.32 5.93
N GLU A 132 -13.56 1.42 6.36
CA GLU A 132 -14.73 2.01 5.67
C GLU A 132 -14.39 2.53 4.27
N ASP A 133 -13.30 3.29 4.16
CA ASP A 133 -12.87 4.01 2.97
C ASP A 133 -11.39 4.38 3.12
N ASP A 134 -10.64 4.45 2.02
CA ASP A 134 -9.22 4.85 2.05
C ASP A 134 -9.05 6.33 2.41
N GLY A 135 -10.09 7.16 2.24
CA GLY A 135 -10.14 8.53 2.73
C GLY A 135 -10.11 8.66 4.26
N ARG A 136 -10.19 7.56 5.02
CA ARG A 136 -9.95 7.54 6.47
C ARG A 136 -8.48 7.52 6.85
N VAL A 137 -7.58 7.22 5.92
CA VAL A 137 -6.14 7.21 6.18
C VAL A 137 -5.63 8.65 6.29
N ILE A 138 -5.32 9.08 7.51
CA ILE A 138 -4.83 10.44 7.80
C ILE A 138 -3.32 10.49 8.07
N GLU A 139 -2.69 9.32 8.21
CA GLU A 139 -1.25 9.17 8.36
C GLU A 139 -0.78 7.88 7.66
N SER A 140 0.35 7.95 6.93
CA SER A 140 0.94 6.80 6.25
C SER A 140 2.44 6.75 6.47
N HIS A 141 2.97 5.57 6.79
CA HIS A 141 4.41 5.29 6.87
C HIS A 141 4.76 4.12 5.97
N SER A 142 5.02 4.43 4.71
CA SER A 142 5.44 3.41 3.75
C SER A 142 6.93 3.45 3.46
N ARG A 143 7.51 2.27 3.17
CA ARG A 143 8.92 2.15 2.79
C ARG A 143 9.15 0.97 1.85
N LYS A 144 10.22 1.05 1.07
CA LYS A 144 10.78 -0.09 0.31
C LYS A 144 12.04 -0.58 0.98
N VAL A 145 12.16 -1.89 1.14
CA VAL A 145 13.34 -2.55 1.71
C VAL A 145 13.77 -3.73 0.83
N TYR A 146 15.01 -4.18 0.97
CA TYR A 146 15.45 -5.46 0.41
C TYR A 146 15.39 -6.55 1.48
N PRO A 147 15.23 -7.84 1.08
CA PRO A 147 15.25 -8.96 2.01
C PRO A 147 16.47 -8.93 2.93
N GLY A 148 16.24 -9.09 4.23
CA GLY A 148 17.29 -9.11 5.26
C GLY A 148 17.99 -7.77 5.55
N GLU A 149 17.56 -6.65 4.95
CA GLU A 149 18.21 -5.33 5.12
C GLU A 149 17.42 -4.33 6.00
N HIS A 150 16.28 -4.78 6.54
CA HIS A 150 15.42 -4.04 7.47
C HIS A 150 14.77 -5.02 8.46
N PRO A 151 14.48 -4.64 9.72
CA PRO A 151 13.86 -5.53 10.71
C PRO A 151 12.52 -6.14 10.25
N GLU A 152 11.79 -5.40 9.41
CA GLU A 152 10.51 -5.82 8.83
C GLU A 152 10.62 -6.30 7.37
N ALA A 153 11.84 -6.54 6.88
CA ALA A 153 12.01 -7.13 5.56
C ALA A 153 11.60 -8.60 5.60
N LEU A 154 10.76 -9.00 4.65
CA LEU A 154 10.42 -10.39 4.42
C LEU A 154 11.59 -11.13 3.74
N PRO A 155 11.65 -12.47 3.82
CA PRO A 155 12.67 -13.26 3.11
C PRO A 155 12.44 -13.28 1.58
N ALA A 156 11.24 -12.93 1.12
CA ALA A 156 10.83 -12.91 -0.28
C ALA A 156 10.02 -11.64 -0.59
N PRO A 157 9.80 -11.29 -1.88
CA PRO A 157 8.96 -10.15 -2.23
C PRO A 157 7.56 -10.22 -1.60
N GLY A 158 7.10 -9.08 -1.10
CA GLY A 158 5.84 -8.99 -0.37
C GLY A 158 5.71 -7.67 0.39
N ALA A 159 4.77 -7.62 1.34
CA ALA A 159 4.68 -6.52 2.30
C ALA A 159 4.20 -7.00 3.67
N ILE A 160 4.63 -6.28 4.71
CA ILE A 160 3.96 -6.28 6.01
C ILE A 160 3.07 -5.03 6.04
N ILE A 161 1.79 -5.23 6.32
CA ILE A 161 0.79 -4.16 6.40
C ILE A 161 0.28 -4.11 7.84
N ARG A 162 0.33 -2.93 8.46
CA ARG A 162 -0.24 -2.65 9.77
C ARG A 162 -1.17 -1.47 9.72
N LEU A 163 -2.35 -1.62 10.28
CA LEU A 163 -3.34 -0.56 10.38
C LEU A 163 -3.62 -0.25 11.84
N TYR A 164 -3.59 1.02 12.19
CA TYR A 164 -3.84 1.51 13.54
C TYR A 164 -5.06 2.42 13.54
N THR A 165 -5.78 2.41 14.67
CA THR A 165 -6.86 3.35 14.96
C THR A 165 -6.41 4.35 16.03
N LEU A 166 -7.08 5.50 16.07
CA LEU A 166 -6.97 6.40 17.21
C LEU A 166 -7.83 5.87 18.37
N PRO A 167 -7.30 5.78 19.60
CA PRO A 167 -8.09 5.43 20.78
C PRO A 167 -9.27 6.39 20.96
N GLY A 168 -10.47 5.84 21.23
CA GLY A 168 -11.68 6.62 21.45
C GLY A 168 -12.29 7.28 20.20
N ALA A 169 -11.65 7.16 19.04
CA ALA A 169 -12.19 7.64 17.77
C ALA A 169 -13.12 6.59 17.14
N THR A 170 -14.24 6.32 17.80
CA THR A 170 -15.38 5.62 17.20
C THR A 170 -16.34 6.66 16.66
N ARG A 171 -16.55 6.65 15.34
CA ARG A 171 -17.50 7.46 14.55
C ARG A 171 -18.10 8.70 15.20
#